data_AF-A0A0N0IX35-F1
#
_entry.id   AF-A0A0N0IX35-F1
#
_cell.length_a   1.000
_cell.length_b   1.000
_cell.length_c   1.000
_cell.angle_alpha   90.00
_cell.angle_beta   90.00
_cell.angle_gamma   90.00
#
_symmetry.space_group_name_H-M   'P 1'
#
loop_
_entity.id
_entity.type
_entity.pdbx_description
1 polymer ?
#
loop_
_entity_poly.entity_id
_entity_poly.type
_entity_poly.pdbx_seq_one_letter_code
_entity_poly.pdbx_strand_id
1 'polypeptide(L)'
;MERISNSMEALMNAAETEIESFDLKPGEKIIAYFSRIPSLAGFPYKIILTENSEGTIRSAFRQWDTAYNLTQWNLGIYNLDRLRIITDEKRLPDTDAAILKEELLRLEQISLPESIRNEKAIVLDGSEWKFGVSLASKKVDYTWRASTQDIDLFVPIIELMRKQYSDQL
;
A
#
# COMPACT_ATOMS: atom_id res chain seq x y z
N MET A 1 -23.50 10.08 -27.53
CA MET A 1 -22.07 10.05 -27.15
C MET A 1 -22.04 10.05 -25.63
N GLU A 2 -22.24 8.87 -25.04
CA GLU A 2 -22.50 8.71 -23.61
C GLU A 2 -21.28 8.13 -22.89
N ARG A 3 -20.85 8.85 -21.84
CA ARG A 3 -20.13 8.41 -20.63
C ARG A 3 -19.05 7.33 -20.77
N ILE A 4 -17.87 7.73 -21.25
CA ILE A 4 -16.62 7.01 -20.97
C ILE A 4 -16.26 7.08 -19.46
N SER A 5 -16.78 8.07 -18.72
CA SER A 5 -16.44 8.34 -17.31
C SER A 5 -16.89 7.26 -16.33
N ASN A 6 -18.02 6.59 -16.56
CA ASN A 6 -18.55 5.62 -15.59
C ASN A 6 -17.81 4.27 -15.59
N SER A 7 -16.88 4.06 -16.53
CA SER A 7 -16.13 2.80 -16.66
C SER A 7 -14.77 2.85 -15.95
N MET A 8 -14.05 3.98 -16.02
CA MET A 8 -12.71 4.13 -15.42
C MET A 8 -12.77 4.33 -13.90
N GLU A 9 -13.71 5.13 -13.40
CA GLU A 9 -13.89 5.32 -11.95
C GLU A 9 -14.31 4.01 -11.27
N ALA A 10 -15.28 3.29 -11.85
CA ALA A 10 -15.69 1.98 -11.37
C ALA A 10 -14.54 0.97 -11.39
N LEU A 11 -13.70 1.01 -12.43
CA LEU A 11 -12.51 0.18 -12.55
C LEU A 11 -11.46 0.50 -11.47
N MET A 12 -11.17 1.78 -11.24
CA MET A 12 -10.24 2.21 -10.20
C MET A 12 -10.73 1.83 -8.81
N ASN A 13 -12.03 1.98 -8.54
CA ASN A 13 -12.64 1.55 -7.27
C ASN A 13 -12.56 0.03 -7.07
N ALA A 14 -12.81 -0.75 -8.13
CA ALA A 14 -12.67 -2.20 -8.09
C ALA A 14 -11.21 -2.62 -7.88
N ALA A 15 -10.27 -1.98 -8.58
CA ALA A 15 -8.84 -2.23 -8.40
C ALA A 15 -8.39 -1.87 -6.99
N GLU A 16 -8.80 -0.73 -6.44
CA GLU A 16 -8.53 -0.35 -5.05
C GLU A 16 -9.07 -1.40 -4.08
N THR A 17 -10.33 -1.83 -4.26
CA THR A 17 -10.95 -2.85 -3.39
C THR A 17 -10.15 -4.17 -3.40
N GLU A 18 -9.73 -4.62 -4.58
CA GLU A 18 -8.98 -5.86 -4.78
C GLU A 18 -7.56 -5.80 -4.17
N ILE A 19 -6.84 -4.68 -4.37
CA ILE A 19 -5.49 -4.51 -3.81
C ILE A 19 -5.52 -4.25 -2.30
N GLU A 20 -6.60 -3.71 -1.76
CA GLU A 20 -6.75 -3.43 -0.33
C GLU A 20 -7.09 -4.69 0.48
N SER A 21 -7.74 -5.68 -0.16
CA SER A 21 -8.12 -6.96 0.42
C SER A 21 -6.91 -7.89 0.57
N PHE A 22 -6.67 -8.40 1.79
CA PHE A 22 -5.66 -9.43 2.04
C PHE A 22 -6.24 -10.48 2.99
N ASP A 23 -6.13 -11.74 2.61
CA ASP A 23 -6.51 -12.87 3.45
C ASP A 23 -5.38 -13.18 4.44
N LEU A 24 -5.60 -12.87 5.72
CA LEU A 24 -4.66 -13.20 6.78
C LEU A 24 -4.79 -14.65 7.21
N LYS A 25 -3.67 -15.34 7.43
CA LYS A 25 -3.70 -16.69 7.98
C LYS A 25 -4.10 -16.63 9.47
N PRO A 26 -4.67 -17.70 10.03
CA PRO A 26 -5.02 -17.72 11.44
C PRO A 26 -3.84 -17.34 12.34
N GLY A 27 -4.02 -16.31 13.17
CA GLY A 27 -2.99 -15.80 14.08
C GLY A 27 -2.01 -14.80 13.46
N GLU A 28 -2.12 -14.48 12.18
CA GLU A 28 -1.38 -13.36 11.58
C GLU A 28 -2.06 -12.02 11.90
N LYS A 29 -1.24 -11.00 12.18
CA LYS A 29 -1.68 -9.62 12.35
C LYS A 29 -0.90 -8.71 11.40
N ILE A 30 -1.56 -7.69 10.86
CA ILE A 30 -0.89 -6.64 10.07
C ILE A 30 -0.17 -5.70 11.05
N ILE A 31 1.15 -5.59 10.91
CA ILE A 31 1.98 -4.68 11.72
C ILE A 31 2.23 -3.35 11.01
N ALA A 32 2.30 -3.36 9.68
CA ALA A 32 2.38 -2.16 8.87
C ALA A 32 1.80 -2.39 7.47
N TYR A 33 1.34 -1.34 6.81
CA TYR A 33 0.99 -1.38 5.39
C TYR A 33 1.31 -0.06 4.72
N PHE A 34 1.48 -0.12 3.41
CA PHE A 34 1.73 1.01 2.55
C PHE A 34 1.03 0.80 1.22
N SER A 35 0.22 1.76 0.77
CA SER A 35 -0.41 1.72 -0.54
C SER A 35 -0.24 3.03 -1.30
N ARG A 36 -0.24 2.90 -2.63
CA ARG A 36 -0.24 3.98 -3.59
C ARG A 36 -1.47 3.83 -4.47
N ILE A 37 -2.26 4.87 -4.57
CA ILE A 37 -3.47 4.91 -5.40
C ILE A 37 -3.35 6.11 -6.35
N PRO A 38 -3.01 5.89 -7.62
CA PRO A 38 -2.83 6.97 -8.58
C PRO A 38 -4.16 7.65 -8.94
N SER A 39 -4.16 8.98 -9.07
CA SER A 39 -5.38 9.75 -9.39
C SER A 39 -5.75 9.77 -10.88
N LEU A 40 -4.78 9.53 -11.78
CA LEU A 40 -4.95 9.65 -13.24
C LEU A 40 -4.31 8.49 -14.00
N ALA A 41 -3.03 8.24 -13.73
CA ALA A 41 -2.25 7.20 -14.39
C ALA A 41 -1.25 6.58 -13.41
N GLY A 42 -1.08 5.26 -13.49
CA GLY A 42 -0.20 4.47 -12.64
C GLY A 42 -0.89 3.20 -12.15
N PHE A 43 -0.14 2.39 -11.41
CA PHE A 43 -0.61 1.09 -10.94
C PHE A 43 -0.87 1.15 -9.45
N PRO A 44 -2.14 1.03 -9.00
CA PRO A 44 -2.44 0.92 -7.60
C PRO A 44 -1.76 -0.34 -7.06
N TYR A 45 -1.07 -0.18 -5.94
CA TYR A 45 -0.46 -1.30 -5.25
C TYR A 45 -0.56 -1.11 -3.74
N LYS A 46 -0.44 -2.24 -3.03
CA LYS A 46 -0.34 -2.29 -1.58
C LYS A 46 0.69 -3.32 -1.18
N ILE A 47 1.51 -2.95 -0.19
CA ILE A 47 2.39 -3.84 0.53
C ILE A 47 1.90 -3.91 1.96
N ILE A 48 1.79 -5.11 2.52
CA ILE A 48 1.54 -5.33 3.94
C ILE A 48 2.69 -6.09 4.57
N LEU A 49 2.99 -5.76 5.82
CA LEU A 49 3.83 -6.56 6.70
C LEU A 49 2.93 -7.24 7.71
N THR A 50 3.03 -8.56 7.79
CA THR A 50 2.28 -9.39 8.75
C THR A 50 3.23 -10.11 9.68
N GLU A 51 2.85 -10.25 10.95
CA GLU A 51 3.58 -11.03 11.95
C GLU A 51 2.69 -12.20 12.39
N ASN A 52 3.26 -13.41 12.39
CA ASN A 52 2.58 -14.61 12.91
C ASN A 52 2.84 -14.80 14.42
N SER A 53 2.21 -15.81 15.03
CA SER A 53 2.38 -16.15 16.45
C SER A 53 3.81 -16.53 16.85
N GLU A 54 4.65 -16.92 15.90
CA GLU A 54 6.05 -17.27 16.10
C GLU A 54 6.98 -16.05 15.98
N GLY A 55 6.43 -14.86 15.71
CA GLY A 55 7.20 -13.62 15.51
C GLY A 55 7.93 -13.54 14.16
N THR A 56 7.57 -14.42 13.21
CA THR A 56 8.05 -14.36 11.82
C THR A 56 7.28 -13.30 11.06
N ILE A 57 8.01 -12.42 10.38
CA ILE A 57 7.45 -11.33 9.59
C ILE A 57 7.42 -11.72 8.12
N ARG A 58 6.29 -11.49 7.47
CA ARG A 58 6.12 -11.66 6.03
C ARG A 58 5.72 -10.35 5.39
N SER A 59 6.22 -10.13 4.18
CA SER A 59 5.80 -9.07 3.29
C SER A 59 4.89 -9.68 2.23
N ALA A 60 3.71 -9.10 2.04
CA ALA A 60 2.81 -9.47 0.96
C ALA A 60 2.49 -8.26 0.11
N PHE A 61 2.46 -8.45 -1.20
CA PHE A 61 2.28 -7.43 -2.21
C PHE A 61 1.08 -7.77 -3.09
N ARG A 62 0.30 -6.75 -3.41
CA ARG A 62 -0.74 -6.78 -4.44
C ARG A 62 -0.59 -5.55 -5.32
N GLN A 63 -0.65 -5.75 -6.63
CA GLN A 63 -0.69 -4.68 -7.61
C GLN A 63 -1.64 -5.05 -8.73
N TRP A 64 -2.35 -4.06 -9.24
CA TRP A 64 -3.20 -4.26 -10.42
C TRP A 64 -2.35 -4.46 -11.69
N ASP A 65 -2.54 -5.59 -12.40
CA ASP A 65 -1.85 -5.88 -13.67
C ASP A 65 -2.44 -5.05 -14.80
N THR A 66 -2.03 -3.80 -14.82
CA THR A 66 -2.66 -2.78 -15.67
C THR A 66 -2.28 -2.99 -17.13
N ALA A 67 -1.10 -3.54 -17.42
CA ALA A 67 -0.69 -3.89 -18.78
C ALA A 67 -1.56 -4.99 -19.38
N TYR A 68 -1.82 -6.06 -18.62
CA TYR A 68 -2.73 -7.11 -19.04
C TYR A 68 -4.16 -6.57 -19.23
N ASN A 69 -4.67 -5.83 -18.26
CA ASN A 69 -6.05 -5.34 -18.27
C ASN A 69 -6.29 -4.30 -19.37
N LEU A 70 -5.33 -3.41 -19.64
CA LEU A 70 -5.39 -2.49 -20.80
C LEU A 70 -5.34 -3.24 -22.13
N THR A 71 -4.57 -4.34 -22.22
CA THR A 71 -4.57 -5.17 -23.44
C THR A 71 -5.93 -5.82 -23.68
N GLN A 72 -6.57 -6.37 -22.64
CA GLN A 72 -7.92 -6.92 -22.74
C GLN A 72 -8.93 -5.85 -23.19
N TRP A 73 -8.82 -4.65 -22.64
CA TRP A 73 -9.68 -3.52 -23.00
C TRP A 73 -9.56 -3.11 -24.46
N ASN A 74 -8.34 -3.02 -24.97
CA ASN A 74 -8.08 -2.70 -26.38
C ASN A 74 -8.63 -3.77 -27.32
N LEU A 75 -8.83 -4.99 -26.83
CA LEU A 75 -9.48 -6.09 -27.55
C LEU A 75 -11.00 -6.14 -27.35
N GLY A 76 -11.59 -5.17 -26.66
CA GLY A 76 -13.04 -5.10 -26.42
C GLY A 76 -13.55 -6.02 -25.31
N ILE A 77 -12.66 -6.54 -24.46
CA ILE A 77 -13.02 -7.45 -23.37
C ILE A 77 -13.15 -6.62 -22.08
N TYR A 78 -14.40 -6.36 -21.69
CA TYR A 78 -14.75 -5.56 -20.51
C TYR A 78 -15.35 -6.46 -19.44
N ASN A 79 -14.50 -7.17 -18.68
CA ASN A 79 -14.95 -7.99 -17.56
C ASN A 79 -14.32 -7.49 -16.26
N LEU A 80 -15.11 -6.73 -15.50
CA LEU A 80 -14.71 -6.20 -14.19
C LEU A 80 -14.66 -7.29 -13.11
N ASP A 81 -15.31 -8.45 -13.31
CA ASP A 81 -15.25 -9.57 -12.38
C ASP A 81 -13.91 -10.31 -12.40
N ARG A 82 -12.99 -9.94 -13.31
CA ARG A 82 -11.72 -10.65 -13.54
C ARG A 82 -10.52 -9.71 -13.67
N LEU A 83 -10.45 -8.68 -12.82
CA LEU A 83 -9.24 -7.87 -12.74
C LEU A 83 -8.05 -8.77 -12.40
N ARG A 84 -7.04 -8.77 -13.27
CA ARG A 84 -5.81 -9.48 -12.95
C ARG A 84 -5.02 -8.69 -11.90
N ILE A 85 -4.71 -9.35 -10.80
CA ILE A 85 -3.87 -8.84 -9.71
C ILE A 85 -2.55 -9.62 -9.71
N ILE A 86 -1.44 -8.90 -9.68
CA ILE A 86 -0.12 -9.46 -9.38
C ILE A 86 -0.03 -9.59 -7.87
N THR A 87 0.25 -10.79 -7.40
CA THR A 87 0.43 -11.09 -5.97
C THR A 87 1.81 -11.69 -5.73
N ASP A 88 2.48 -11.28 -4.67
CA ASP A 88 3.77 -11.86 -4.26
C ASP A 88 3.87 -11.87 -2.73
N GLU A 89 4.42 -12.93 -2.14
CA GLU A 89 4.57 -13.10 -0.69
C GLU A 89 5.99 -13.58 -0.40
N LYS A 90 6.69 -12.87 0.48
CA LYS A 90 8.07 -13.17 0.88
C LYS A 90 8.18 -13.18 2.39
N ARG A 91 8.98 -14.11 2.92
CA ARG A 91 9.45 -13.99 4.31
C ARG A 91 10.44 -12.83 4.36
N LEU A 92 10.26 -11.93 5.33
CA LEU A 92 11.21 -10.84 5.53
C LEU A 92 12.54 -11.42 6.07
N PRO A 93 13.70 -11.10 5.46
CA PRO A 93 14.98 -11.57 5.97
C PRO A 93 15.21 -11.13 7.41
N ASP A 94 15.89 -11.96 8.21
CA ASP A 94 16.06 -11.70 9.64
C ASP A 94 16.78 -10.35 9.92
N THR A 95 17.67 -9.91 9.02
CA THR A 95 18.32 -8.59 9.07
C THR A 95 17.33 -7.44 8.90
N ASP A 96 16.44 -7.54 7.91
CA ASP A 96 15.43 -6.53 7.64
C ASP A 96 14.36 -6.56 8.74
N ALA A 97 14.00 -7.74 9.25
CA ALA A 97 13.09 -7.88 10.38
C ALA A 97 13.65 -7.23 11.67
N ALA A 98 14.95 -7.30 11.92
CA ALA A 98 15.58 -6.62 13.04
C ALA A 98 15.50 -5.09 12.90
N ILE A 99 15.83 -4.55 11.72
CA ILE A 99 15.71 -3.11 11.42
C ILE A 99 14.28 -2.63 11.62
N LEU A 100 13.31 -3.37 11.09
CA LEU A 100 11.89 -3.06 11.27
C LEU A 100 11.50 -3.01 12.76
N LYS A 101 11.91 -4.00 13.55
CA LYS A 101 11.60 -4.02 14.99
C LYS A 101 12.22 -2.84 15.74
N GLU A 102 13.44 -2.44 15.38
CA GLU A 102 14.10 -1.26 15.95
C GLU A 102 13.33 0.03 15.61
N GLU A 103 12.94 0.23 14.36
CA GLU A 103 12.17 1.41 13.95
C GLU A 103 10.78 1.44 14.59
N LEU A 104 10.08 0.30 14.69
CA LEU A 104 8.79 0.21 15.39
C LEU A 104 8.93 0.57 16.88
N LEU A 105 10.00 0.10 17.54
CA LEU A 105 10.27 0.42 18.94
C LEU A 105 10.61 1.91 19.13
N ARG A 106 11.34 2.51 18.18
CA ARG A 106 11.60 3.95 18.16
C ARG A 106 10.32 4.77 18.01
N LEU A 107 9.44 4.39 17.07
CA LEU A 107 8.14 5.04 16.87
C LEU A 107 7.26 4.94 18.11
N GLU A 108 7.37 3.85 18.88
CA GLU A 108 6.62 3.65 20.11
C GLU A 108 6.98 4.69 21.20
N GLN A 109 8.24 5.09 21.26
CA GLN A 109 8.76 5.99 22.29
C GLN A 109 8.44 7.48 22.06
N ILE A 110 7.99 7.85 20.86
CA ILE A 110 7.72 9.25 20.50
C ILE A 110 6.23 9.55 20.38
N SER A 111 5.85 10.81 20.50
CA SER A 111 4.50 11.23 20.09
C SER A 111 4.44 11.26 18.57
N LEU A 112 3.53 10.47 17.98
CA LEU A 112 3.29 10.50 16.55
C LEU A 112 2.44 11.72 16.19
N PRO A 113 2.64 12.32 15.01
CA PRO A 113 1.83 13.44 14.54
C PRO A 113 0.38 13.00 14.34
N GLU A 114 -0.58 13.88 14.59
CA GLU A 114 -2.00 13.57 14.32
C GLU A 114 -2.29 13.47 12.82
N SER A 115 -1.57 14.25 12.01
CA SER A 115 -1.66 14.26 10.56
C SER A 115 -0.30 14.55 9.96
N ILE A 116 -0.02 13.90 8.84
CA ILE A 116 1.15 14.19 7.99
C ILE A 116 0.74 14.87 6.69
N ARG A 117 -0.53 15.24 6.53
CA ARG A 117 -1.04 15.87 5.31
C ARG A 117 -0.68 17.36 5.31
N ASN A 118 -0.07 17.82 4.22
CA ASN A 118 0.15 19.24 4.00
C ASN A 118 -1.12 19.88 3.40
N GLU A 119 -1.95 20.47 4.26
CA GLU A 119 -3.21 21.13 3.85
C GLU A 119 -3.01 22.37 2.99
N LYS A 120 -1.83 22.99 3.04
CA LYS A 120 -1.50 24.19 2.25
C LYS A 120 -1.08 23.87 0.82
N ALA A 121 -0.78 22.60 0.54
CA ALA A 121 -0.43 22.14 -0.80
C ALA A 121 -1.65 21.58 -1.51
N ILE A 122 -1.94 22.08 -2.72
CA ILE A 122 -2.93 21.52 -3.62
C ILE A 122 -2.18 20.74 -4.69
N VAL A 123 -2.40 19.43 -4.72
CA VAL A 123 -1.87 18.54 -5.76
C VAL A 123 -3.05 18.09 -6.61
N LEU A 124 -3.10 18.55 -7.86
CA LEU A 124 -4.18 18.27 -8.81
C LEU A 124 -3.95 16.92 -9.52
N ASP A 125 -2.69 16.54 -9.71
CA ASP A 125 -2.24 15.29 -10.32
C ASP A 125 -1.25 14.58 -9.37
N GLY A 126 -1.75 13.64 -8.57
CA GLY A 126 -0.91 12.99 -7.58
C GLY A 126 -1.51 11.68 -7.10
N SER A 127 -0.64 10.73 -6.78
CA SER A 127 -1.09 9.53 -6.08
C SER A 127 -1.53 9.89 -4.67
N GLU A 128 -2.65 9.33 -4.25
CA GLU A 128 -2.98 9.21 -2.85
C GLU A 128 -2.16 8.07 -2.25
N TRP A 129 -1.50 8.36 -1.15
CA TRP A 129 -0.68 7.42 -0.42
C TRP A 129 -1.38 7.11 0.90
N LYS A 130 -1.33 5.83 1.30
CA LYS A 130 -1.79 5.41 2.62
C LYS A 130 -0.66 4.67 3.31
N PHE A 131 -0.47 4.93 4.60
CA PHE A 131 0.46 4.21 5.44
C PHE A 131 -0.15 4.03 6.82
N GLY A 132 -0.10 2.81 7.33
CA GLY A 132 -0.51 2.54 8.70
C GLY A 132 0.46 1.62 9.39
N VAL A 133 0.55 1.79 10.70
CA VAL A 133 1.40 0.98 11.56
C VAL A 133 0.65 0.67 12.86
N SER A 134 0.74 -0.59 13.28
CA SER A 134 0.18 -1.08 14.54
C SER A 134 1.33 -1.32 15.51
N LEU A 135 1.45 -0.46 16.51
CA LEU A 135 2.42 -0.57 17.59
C LEU A 135 1.74 -1.14 18.85
N ALA A 136 2.49 -1.34 19.93
CA ALA A 136 1.96 -2.00 21.13
C ALA A 136 0.91 -1.15 21.88
N SER A 137 1.13 0.16 21.96
CA SER A 137 0.26 1.11 22.68
C SER A 137 -0.59 1.98 21.77
N LYS A 138 -0.27 2.07 20.48
CA LYS A 138 -0.96 2.95 19.53
C LYS A 138 -1.00 2.36 18.12
N LYS A 139 -2.03 2.76 17.39
CA LYS A 139 -2.22 2.44 15.97
C LYS A 139 -2.48 3.74 15.25
N VAL A 140 -1.81 3.94 14.12
CA VAL A 140 -2.00 5.12 13.27
C VAL A 140 -2.23 4.70 11.84
N ASP A 141 -3.01 5.52 11.14
CA ASP A 141 -3.37 5.38 9.74
C ASP A 141 -3.32 6.78 9.13
N TYR A 142 -2.44 6.96 8.16
CA TYR A 142 -2.25 8.23 7.46
C TYR A 142 -2.62 8.07 6.00
N THR A 143 -3.36 9.05 5.49
CA THR A 143 -3.65 9.21 4.06
C THR A 143 -3.24 10.60 3.61
N TRP A 144 -2.46 10.70 2.53
CA TRP A 144 -1.99 11.99 2.03
C TRP A 144 -1.75 11.98 0.51
N ARG A 145 -1.82 13.17 -0.10
CA ARG A 145 -1.35 13.43 -1.47
C ARG A 145 -0.09 14.30 -1.49
N ALA A 146 0.01 15.19 -0.51
CA ALA A 146 1.20 15.96 -0.18
C ALA A 146 1.48 15.78 1.31
N SER A 147 2.72 15.43 1.66
CA SER A 147 3.13 15.23 3.05
C SER A 147 3.79 16.48 3.64
N THR A 148 3.72 16.61 4.96
CA THR A 148 4.64 17.45 5.75
C THR A 148 6.01 16.77 5.86
N GLN A 149 6.97 17.40 6.54
CA GLN A 149 8.27 16.78 6.86
C GLN A 149 8.12 15.58 7.82
N ASP A 150 6.99 15.45 8.52
CA ASP A 150 6.78 14.37 9.48
C ASP A 150 6.73 12.97 8.82
N ILE A 151 6.57 12.90 7.49
CA ILE A 151 6.70 11.64 6.75
C ILE A 151 8.07 10.99 6.94
N ASP A 152 9.12 11.77 7.21
CA ASP A 152 10.49 11.30 7.37
C ASP A 152 10.64 10.30 8.53
N LEU A 153 9.73 10.35 9.51
CA LEU A 153 9.64 9.36 10.58
C LEU A 153 9.35 7.95 10.08
N PHE A 154 8.63 7.83 8.96
CA PHE A 154 8.13 6.56 8.43
C PHE A 154 8.92 6.08 7.20
N VAL A 155 9.74 6.95 6.60
CA VAL A 155 10.57 6.63 5.43
C VAL A 155 11.39 5.34 5.59
N PRO A 156 12.07 5.07 6.73
CA PRO A 156 12.82 3.83 6.89
C PRO A 156 11.97 2.56 6.71
N ILE A 157 10.75 2.57 7.25
CA ILE A 157 9.82 1.43 7.15
C ILE A 157 9.28 1.32 5.72
N ILE A 158 8.89 2.44 5.11
CA ILE A 158 8.37 2.47 3.73
C ILE A 158 9.41 1.96 2.73
N GLU A 159 10.66 2.39 2.87
CA GLU A 159 11.75 1.95 1.98
C GLU A 159 12.09 0.47 2.21
N LEU A 160 12.06 -0.01 3.45
CA LEU A 160 12.21 -1.43 3.75
C LEU A 160 11.13 -2.27 3.07
N MET A 161 9.88 -1.81 3.08
CA MET A 161 8.77 -2.48 2.42
C MET A 161 8.95 -2.51 0.89
N ARG A 162 9.31 -1.36 0.29
CA ARG A 162 9.53 -1.22 -1.15
C ARG A 162 10.71 -2.04 -1.65
N LYS A 163 11.81 -2.11 -0.88
CA LYS A 163 13.00 -2.92 -1.18
C LYS A 163 12.65 -4.38 -1.49
N GLN A 164 11.59 -4.93 -0.87
CA GLN A 164 11.18 -6.31 -1.12
C GLN A 164 10.62 -6.53 -2.54
N TYR A 165 10.23 -5.46 -3.23
CA TYR A 165 9.53 -5.50 -4.52
C TYR A 165 10.10 -4.48 -5.52
N SER A 166 11.39 -4.15 -5.43
CA SER A 166 12.05 -3.18 -6.31
C SER A 166 11.97 -3.56 -7.78
N ASP A 167 11.84 -4.85 -8.09
CA ASP A 167 11.72 -5.33 -9.47
C ASP A 167 10.30 -5.12 -10.03
N GLN A 168 9.31 -4.85 -9.17
CA GLN A 168 7.90 -4.65 -9.52
C GLN A 168 7.44 -3.18 -9.45
N LEU A 169 8.21 -2.30 -8.81
CA LEU A 169 7.88 -0.90 -8.52
C LEU A 169 8.72 0.09 -9.35
#